data_AF-A0A524DZM7-F1
#
_entry.id   AF-A0A524DZM7-F1
#
_cell.length_a   1.000
_cell.length_b   1.000
_cell.length_c   1.000
_cell.angle_alpha   90.00
_cell.angle_beta   90.00
_cell.angle_gamma   90.00
#
_symmetry.space_group_name_H-M   'P 1'
#
loop_
_entity.id
_entity.type
_entity.pdbx_description
1 polymer ?
#
loop_
_entity_poly.entity_id
_entity_poly.type
_entity_poly.pdbx_seq_one_letter_code
_entity_poly.pdbx_strand_id
1 'polypeptide(L)'
;KEKFGGELPKNIAQVMVASASQLKYHATMLSKDVCYECANVMGGPGLCDNTLMHDYMNISRIQEIVGGSRQIQQYIMSMALRTLYKMSV
;
A
#
# COMPACT_ATOMS: atom_id res chain seq x y z
N LYS A 1 3.85 -21.70 -26.39
CA LYS A 1 2.60 -22.18 -25.76
C LYS A 1 2.48 -21.52 -24.40
N GLU A 2 1.60 -20.55 -24.27
CA GLU A 2 1.32 -19.87 -22.99
C GLU A 2 0.85 -20.92 -21.98
N LYS A 3 1.56 -21.05 -20.85
CA LYS A 3 1.40 -22.16 -19.89
C LYS A 3 -0.01 -22.27 -19.25
N PHE A 4 -0.91 -21.30 -19.48
CA PHE A 4 -2.25 -21.25 -18.89
C PHE A 4 -3.35 -20.67 -19.80
N GLY A 5 -3.14 -20.58 -21.12
CA GLY A 5 -4.20 -20.11 -22.04
C GLY A 5 -4.72 -18.68 -21.79
N GLY A 6 -3.94 -17.83 -21.13
CA GLY A 6 -4.29 -16.43 -20.85
C GLY A 6 -5.02 -16.19 -19.53
N GLU A 7 -5.48 -17.23 -18.82
CA GLU A 7 -6.18 -17.07 -17.53
C GLU A 7 -5.31 -17.51 -16.34
N LEU A 8 -5.24 -16.65 -15.33
CA LEU A 8 -4.52 -16.94 -14.10
C LEU A 8 -5.27 -18.00 -13.26
N PRO A 9 -4.59 -19.03 -12.76
CA PRO A 9 -5.19 -20.00 -11.84
C PRO A 9 -5.82 -19.30 -10.64
N LYS A 10 -7.04 -19.69 -10.27
CA LYS A 10 -7.86 -19.02 -9.22
C LYS A 10 -7.11 -18.81 -7.90
N ASN A 11 -6.31 -19.78 -7.49
CA ASN A 11 -5.52 -19.70 -6.25
C ASN A 11 -4.43 -18.63 -6.33
N ILE A 12 -3.74 -18.53 -7.47
CA ILE A 12 -2.70 -17.52 -7.70
C ILE A 12 -3.33 -16.14 -7.78
N ALA A 13 -4.45 -16.01 -8.49
CA ALA A 13 -5.20 -14.75 -8.56
C ALA A 13 -5.63 -14.25 -7.17
N GLN A 14 -6.12 -15.14 -6.29
CA GLN A 14 -6.47 -14.77 -4.92
C GLN A 14 -5.27 -14.32 -4.08
N VAL A 15 -4.14 -15.02 -4.18
CA VAL A 15 -2.90 -14.63 -3.50
C VAL A 15 -2.43 -13.26 -4.00
N MET A 16 -2.48 -13.01 -5.32
CA MET A 16 -2.07 -11.74 -5.91
C MET A 16 -2.89 -10.56 -5.38
N VAL A 17 -4.22 -10.71 -5.23
CA VAL A 17 -5.06 -9.66 -4.64
C VAL A 17 -4.68 -9.40 -3.18
N ALA A 18 -4.45 -10.45 -2.39
CA ALA A 18 -4.03 -10.33 -1.00
C ALA A 18 -2.70 -9.58 -0.87
N SER A 19 -1.71 -9.98 -1.67
CA SER A 19 -0.38 -9.37 -1.69
C SER A 19 -0.42 -7.92 -2.17
N ALA A 20 -1.21 -7.60 -3.21
CA ALA A 20 -1.35 -6.24 -3.70
C ALA A 20 -1.95 -5.30 -2.64
N SER A 21 -3.00 -5.75 -1.93
CA SER A 21 -3.59 -4.98 -0.83
C SER A 21 -2.62 -4.76 0.33
N GLN A 22 -1.85 -5.79 0.71
CA GLN A 22 -0.81 -5.67 1.75
C GLN A 22 0.28 -4.67 1.34
N LEU A 23 0.81 -4.79 0.12
CA LEU A 23 1.84 -3.90 -0.39
C LEU A 23 1.37 -2.45 -0.37
N LYS A 24 0.15 -2.18 -0.86
CA LYS A 24 -0.43 -0.83 -0.82
C LYS A 24 -0.57 -0.31 0.61
N TYR A 25 -1.11 -1.12 1.52
CA TYR A 25 -1.30 -0.73 2.92
C TYR A 25 0.03 -0.35 3.59
N HIS A 26 1.04 -1.20 3.47
CA HIS A 26 2.34 -0.97 4.10
C HIS A 26 3.14 0.14 3.42
N ALA A 27 3.12 0.22 2.08
CA ALA A 27 3.86 1.24 1.35
C ALA A 27 3.34 2.65 1.63
N THR A 28 2.03 2.84 1.71
CA THR A 28 1.43 4.17 1.99
C THR A 28 1.70 4.62 3.42
N MET A 29 1.64 3.69 4.38
CA MET A 29 1.99 3.96 5.78
C MET A 29 3.48 4.32 5.93
N LEU A 30 4.37 3.53 5.33
CA LEU A 30 5.80 3.82 5.33
C LEU A 30 6.14 5.15 4.64
N SER A 31 5.50 5.43 3.49
CA SER A 31 5.69 6.67 2.74
C SER A 31 5.39 7.91 3.59
N LYS A 32 4.30 7.88 4.35
CA LYS A 32 3.93 8.95 5.28
C LYS A 32 4.98 9.17 6.37
N ASP A 33 5.45 8.09 7.00
CA ASP A 33 6.41 8.18 8.10
C ASP A 33 7.78 8.67 7.59
N VAL A 34 8.23 8.16 6.44
CA VAL A 34 9.47 8.60 5.79
C VAL A 34 9.40 10.07 5.40
N CYS A 35 8.30 10.52 4.80
CA CYS A 35 8.14 11.93 4.46
C CYS A 35 8.19 12.81 5.71
N TYR A 36 7.56 12.38 6.80
CA TYR A 36 7.57 13.12 8.06
C TYR A 36 8.97 13.25 8.64
N GLU A 37 9.73 12.15 8.70
CA GLU A 37 11.11 12.18 9.19
C GLU A 37 12.04 12.98 8.29
N CYS A 38 11.88 12.91 6.96
CA CYS A 38 12.62 13.75 6.03
C CYS A 38 12.36 15.24 6.29
N ALA A 39 11.11 15.62 6.52
CA ALA A 39 10.76 17.01 6.87
C ALA A 39 11.40 17.43 8.20
N ASN A 40 11.40 16.55 9.20
CA ASN A 40 11.99 16.79 10.51
C ASN A 40 13.52 16.96 10.44
N VAL A 41 14.21 16.08 9.70
CA VAL A 41 15.66 16.16 9.48
C VAL A 41 16.06 17.44 8.76
N MET A 42 15.23 17.91 7.83
CA MET A 42 15.46 19.18 7.13
C MET A 42 15.23 20.42 8.01
N GLY A 43 14.54 20.30 9.14
CA GLY A 43 14.23 21.42 10.02
C GLY A 43 13.37 22.48 9.34
N GLY A 44 13.72 23.77 9.52
CA GLY A 44 12.98 24.91 8.94
C GLY A 44 12.69 24.76 7.42
N PRO A 45 13.70 24.45 6.59
CA PRO A 45 13.50 24.17 5.16
C PRO A 45 12.48 23.09 4.81
N GLY A 46 12.27 22.11 5.70
CA GLY A 46 11.27 21.05 5.50
C GLY A 46 9.82 21.52 5.65
N LEU A 47 9.62 22.73 6.19
CA LEU A 47 8.30 23.35 6.38
C LEU A 47 8.07 24.58 5.46
N CYS A 48 9.06 24.94 4.65
CA CYS A 48 8.99 26.06 3.72
C CYS A 48 8.71 25.57 2.29
N ASP A 49 8.07 26.41 1.48
CA ASP A 49 7.80 26.16 0.05
C ASP A 49 9.06 26.16 -0.84
N ASN A 50 10.25 26.27 -0.23
CA ASN A 50 11.54 26.21 -0.91
C ASN A 50 11.95 24.77 -1.24
N THR A 51 11.26 23.76 -0.68
CA THR A 51 11.50 22.33 -0.97
C THR A 51 10.19 21.65 -1.36
N LEU A 52 10.29 20.53 -2.08
CA LEU A 52 9.13 19.69 -2.43
C LEU A 52 8.54 18.93 -1.22
N MET A 53 9.08 19.14 -0.01
CA MET A 53 8.72 18.35 1.15
C MET A 53 7.26 18.56 1.57
N HIS A 54 6.76 19.79 1.44
CA HIS A 54 5.35 20.09 1.71
C HIS A 54 4.43 19.30 0.78
N ASP A 55 4.75 19.21 -0.51
CA ASP A 55 3.99 18.44 -1.49
C ASP A 55 4.06 16.93 -1.21
N TYR A 56 5.25 16.41 -0.93
CA TYR A 56 5.42 14.98 -0.61
C TYR A 56 4.68 14.58 0.68
N MET A 57 4.66 15.44 1.70
CA MET A 57 3.84 15.23 2.91
C MET A 57 2.34 15.17 2.60
N ASN A 58 1.85 16.00 1.68
CA ASN A 58 0.45 15.98 1.28
C ASN A 58 0.11 14.77 0.42
N ILE A 59 0.98 14.43 -0.54
CA ILE A 59 0.79 13.27 -1.42
C ILE A 59 0.79 11.97 -0.62
N SER A 60 1.72 11.78 0.32
CA SER A 60 1.77 10.57 1.16
C SER A 60 0.49 10.35 1.97
N ARG A 61 -0.17 11.43 2.43
CA ARG A 61 -1.48 11.37 3.09
C ARG A 61 -2.62 11.00 2.13
N ILE A 62 -2.62 11.57 0.93
CA ILE A 62 -3.63 11.29 -0.11
C ILE A 62 -3.54 9.82 -0.56
N GLN A 63 -2.33 9.28 -0.71
CA GLN A 63 -2.08 7.90 -1.11
C GLN A 63 -2.73 6.87 -0.19
N GLU A 64 -2.94 7.21 1.08
CA GLU A 64 -3.63 6.36 2.06
C GLU A 64 -5.13 6.14 1.74
N ILE A 65 -5.73 7.07 0.99
CA ILE A 65 -7.15 7.06 0.63
C ILE A 65 -7.34 6.64 -0.83
N VAL A 66 -6.49 7.15 -1.74
CA VAL A 66 -6.61 6.93 -3.18
C VAL A 66 -6.42 5.45 -3.51
N GLY A 67 -7.33 4.89 -4.32
CA GLY A 67 -7.28 3.48 -4.72
C GLY A 67 -7.64 2.49 -3.59
N GLY A 68 -8.43 2.93 -2.62
CA GLY A 68 -8.98 2.15 -1.51
C GLY A 68 -8.35 2.56 -0.19
N SER A 69 -9.20 3.02 0.74
CA SER A 69 -8.78 3.51 2.05
C SER A 69 -8.15 2.41 2.92
N ARG A 70 -7.42 2.84 3.95
CA ARG A 70 -6.81 1.95 4.96
C ARG A 70 -7.78 0.86 5.44
N GLN A 71 -9.01 1.22 5.80
CA GLN A 71 -10.01 0.30 6.32
C GLN A 71 -10.42 -0.75 5.28
N ILE A 72 -10.60 -0.35 4.02
CA ILE A 72 -10.95 -1.26 2.93
C ILE A 72 -9.81 -2.23 2.64
N GLN A 73 -8.57 -1.75 2.62
CA GLN A 73 -7.41 -2.62 2.43
C GLN A 73 -7.27 -3.65 3.56
N GLN A 74 -7.44 -3.23 4.81
CA GLN A 74 -7.45 -4.13 5.97
C GLN A 74 -8.60 -5.16 5.88
N TYR A 75 -9.78 -4.75 5.42
CA TYR A 75 -10.91 -5.65 5.21
C TYR A 75 -10.62 -6.72 4.15
N ILE A 76 -10.13 -6.31 2.97
CA ILE A 76 -9.73 -7.22 1.88
C ILE A 76 -8.65 -8.19 2.37
N MET A 77 -7.62 -7.68 3.07
CA MET A 77 -6.57 -8.49 3.67
C MET A 77 -7.12 -9.52 4.66
N SER A 78 -8.05 -9.11 5.55
CA SER A 78 -8.66 -10.00 6.54
C SER A 78 -9.41 -11.16 5.88
N MET A 79 -10.21 -10.87 4.85
CA MET A 79 -10.91 -11.90 4.07
C MET A 79 -9.95 -12.84 3.34
N ALA A 80 -8.92 -12.27 2.71
CA ALA A 80 -7.95 -13.04 1.94
C ALA A 80 -7.10 -13.95 2.84
N LEU A 81 -6.61 -13.44 3.97
CA LEU A 81 -5.84 -14.21 4.96
C LEU A 81 -6.67 -15.36 5.55
N ARG A 82 -7.94 -15.12 5.88
CA ARG A 82 -8.85 -16.19 6.35
C ARG A 82 -8.97 -17.32 5.32
N THR A 83 -9.04 -16.97 4.04
CA THR A 83 -9.13 -17.95 2.95
C THR A 83 -7.82 -18.72 2.81
N LEU A 84 -6.68 -18.04 2.86
CA LEU A 84 -5.35 -18.66 2.81
C LEU A 84 -5.13 -19.66 3.96
N TYR A 85 -5.44 -19.27 5.19
CA TYR A 85 -5.27 -20.15 6.35
C TYR A 85 -6.19 -21.39 6.27
N LYS A 86 -7.43 -21.24 5.81
CA LYS A 86 -8.34 -22.37 5.59
C LYS A 86 -7.86 -23.35 4.52
N MET A 87 -7.04 -22.92 3.57
CA MET A 87 -6.47 -23.79 2.53
C MET A 87 -5.17 -24.47 2.96
N SER A 88 -4.55 -24.02 4.07
CA SER A 88 -3.28 -24.58 4.57
C SER A 88 -3.46 -25.78 5.51
N VAL A 89 -4.69 -26.05 5.96
CA VAL A 89 -5.11 -27.20 6.78
C VAL A 89 -5.92 -28.14 5.92
#